data_AF-A0A928ISG5-F1
#
_entry.id   AF-A0A928ISG5-F1
#
_cell.length_a   1.000
_cell.length_b   1.000
_cell.length_c   1.000
_cell.angle_alpha   90.00
_cell.angle_beta   90.00
_cell.angle_gamma   90.00
#
_symmetry.space_group_name_H-M   'P 1'
#
loop_
_entity.id
_entity.type
_entity.pdbx_description
1 polymer ?
#
loop_
_entity_poly.entity_id
_entity_poly.type
_entity_poly.pdbx_seq_one_letter_code
_entity_poly.pdbx_strand_id
1 'polypeptide(L)'
;MKYLNDKLFIIDAETDGLYGDVLSIAVKVCYKTREIDSFYGARNIKIDEISDPWTKENVFDTLKNAEMFFDSSEELLSAFWEFYLKYYKDYSVLTDVPYPVESGIFYKCIMLDRDQRIPYSPFPVYDLESMLVAQNHEKNSNRMKLAGYELVSHDAMNDVAAIFKIIKDKKYSGA
;
A
#
# COMPACT_ATOMS: atom_id res chain seq x y z
N MET A 1 1.20 -13.08 14.93
CA MET A 1 1.97 -11.87 14.53
C MET A 1 3.08 -11.44 15.51
N LYS A 2 3.48 -12.29 16.48
CA LYS A 2 4.44 -11.93 17.55
C LYS A 2 5.82 -11.45 17.05
N TYR A 3 6.31 -11.99 15.94
CA TYR A 3 7.66 -11.71 15.41
C TYR A 3 7.70 -10.62 14.35
N LEU A 4 6.56 -10.01 14.00
CA LEU A 4 6.53 -8.85 13.11
C LEU A 4 7.15 -7.65 13.84
N ASN A 5 7.96 -6.84 13.16
CA ASN A 5 8.56 -5.63 13.75
C ASN A 5 7.48 -4.64 14.27
N ASP A 6 7.82 -3.82 15.26
CA ASP A 6 6.96 -2.73 15.75
C ASP A 6 6.99 -1.50 14.84
N LYS A 7 8.01 -1.39 13.99
CA LYS A 7 8.18 -0.36 12.97
C LYS A 7 7.68 -0.88 11.62
N LEU A 8 6.55 -0.36 11.15
CA LEU A 8 5.87 -0.82 9.93
C LEU A 8 5.76 0.29 8.90
N PHE A 9 6.06 -0.06 7.66
CA PHE A 9 5.77 0.73 6.46
C PHE A 9 4.64 0.01 5.74
N ILE A 10 3.41 0.46 5.95
CA ILE A 10 2.21 -0.17 5.41
C ILE A 10 1.89 0.52 4.10
N ILE A 11 1.81 -0.23 3.01
CA ILE A 11 1.59 0.31 1.66
C ILE A 11 0.42 -0.41 1.01
N ASP A 12 -0.37 0.39 0.29
CA ASP A 12 -1.40 -0.04 -0.64
C ASP A 12 -1.37 0.89 -1.86
N ALA A 13 -1.85 0.41 -3.00
CA ALA A 13 -1.82 1.17 -4.23
C ALA A 13 -2.86 0.69 -5.23
N GLU A 14 -3.35 1.63 -6.03
CA GLU A 14 -4.28 1.33 -7.10
C GLU A 14 -3.60 1.46 -8.46
N THR A 15 -3.96 0.57 -9.38
CA THR A 15 -3.36 0.46 -10.72
C THR A 15 -4.42 0.35 -11.81
N ASP A 16 -4.06 0.73 -13.04
CA ASP A 16 -4.88 0.49 -14.24
C ASP A 16 -4.85 -1.00 -14.62
N GLY A 17 -5.69 -1.79 -13.93
CA GLY A 17 -5.59 -3.24 -13.89
C GLY A 17 -4.33 -3.74 -13.17
N LEU A 18 -4.29 -5.04 -12.87
CA LEU A 18 -3.29 -5.68 -11.99
C LEU A 18 -1.80 -5.46 -12.36
N TYR A 19 -1.50 -5.12 -13.62
CA TYR A 19 -0.13 -4.94 -14.12
C TYR A 19 0.10 -3.59 -14.81
N GLY A 20 -0.93 -2.75 -14.94
CA GLY A 20 -0.83 -1.49 -15.67
C GLY A 20 -0.21 -0.36 -14.87
N ASP A 21 -0.44 0.88 -15.30
CA ASP A 21 0.18 2.05 -14.69
C ASP A 21 -0.33 2.29 -13.27
N VAL A 22 0.52 2.90 -12.45
CA VAL A 22 0.16 3.25 -11.07
C VAL A 22 -0.71 4.49 -11.09
N LEU A 23 -1.85 4.41 -10.43
CA LEU A 23 -2.84 5.47 -10.33
C LEU A 23 -2.80 6.16 -8.97
N SER A 24 -2.59 5.41 -7.89
CA SER A 24 -2.36 5.99 -6.56
C SER A 24 -1.47 5.10 -5.70
N ILE A 25 -0.79 5.70 -4.74
CA ILE A 25 -0.01 5.00 -3.71
C ILE A 25 -0.30 5.68 -2.37
N ALA A 26 -0.69 4.87 -1.38
CA ALA A 26 -0.82 5.31 -0.01
C ALA A 26 0.15 4.55 0.89
N VAL A 27 0.69 5.26 1.88
CA VAL A 27 1.57 4.71 2.90
C VAL A 27 1.17 5.23 4.27
N LYS A 28 1.15 4.32 5.25
CA LYS A 28 1.24 4.68 6.67
C LYS A 28 2.52 4.16 7.28
N VAL A 29 3.28 5.06 7.89
CA VAL A 29 4.45 4.71 8.70
C VAL A 29 4.01 4.65 10.15
N CYS A 30 4.21 3.50 10.78
CA CYS A 30 3.69 3.24 12.11
C CYS A 30 4.79 2.76 13.06
N TYR A 31 4.70 3.21 14.31
CA TYR A 31 5.43 2.64 15.44
C TYR A 31 4.44 2.15 16.49
N LYS A 32 4.42 0.83 16.71
CA LYS A 32 3.47 0.13 17.58
C LYS A 32 2.02 0.42 17.15
N THR A 33 1.31 1.20 17.95
CA THR A 33 -0.11 1.51 17.80
C THR A 33 -0.36 2.95 17.33
N ARG A 34 0.71 3.66 16.95
CA ARG A 34 0.66 5.05 16.48
C ARG A 34 1.16 5.14 15.04
N GLU A 35 0.44 5.92 14.25
CA GLU A 35 0.94 6.49 13.01
C GLU A 35 1.90 7.63 13.32
N ILE A 36 2.99 7.72 12.56
CA ILE A 36 4.04 8.74 12.76
C ILE A 36 4.33 9.56 11.51
N ASP A 37 4.00 9.04 10.32
CA ASP A 37 4.07 9.76 9.05
C ASP A 37 3.18 9.04 8.01
N SER A 38 2.86 9.73 6.92
CA SER A 38 2.01 9.21 5.84
C SER A 38 2.38 9.79 4.49
N PHE A 39 2.01 9.08 3.43
CA PHE A 39 2.08 9.55 2.06
C PHE A 39 0.78 9.15 1.35
N TYR A 40 0.17 10.06 0.59
CA TYR A 40 -0.92 9.73 -0.33
C TYR A 40 -0.80 10.52 -1.62
N GLY A 41 -0.35 9.86 -2.68
CA GLY A 41 -0.21 10.45 -4.01
C GLY A 41 -1.08 9.75 -5.04
N ALA A 42 -1.60 10.50 -6.01
CA ALA A 42 -2.33 9.96 -7.16
C ALA A 42 -1.95 10.63 -8.48
N ARG A 43 -2.26 9.97 -9.60
CA ARG A 43 -2.17 10.54 -10.95
C ARG A 43 -3.26 11.58 -11.15
N ASN A 44 -2.89 12.71 -11.74
CA ASN A 44 -3.81 13.65 -12.35
C ASN A 44 -4.22 13.12 -13.73
N ILE A 45 -5.22 12.24 -13.77
CA ILE A 45 -5.62 11.49 -14.96
C ILE A 45 -7.12 11.63 -15.23
N LYS A 46 -7.53 11.56 -16.50
CA LYS A 46 -8.95 11.49 -16.90
C LYS A 46 -9.43 10.04 -17.02
N ILE A 47 -10.72 9.82 -16.82
CA ILE A 47 -11.32 8.48 -16.89
C ILE A 47 -11.09 7.76 -18.22
N ASP A 48 -10.98 8.50 -19.32
CA ASP A 48 -10.75 7.95 -20.67
C ASP A 48 -9.31 7.47 -20.89
N GLU A 49 -8.37 7.88 -20.02
CA GLU A 49 -6.97 7.46 -20.06
C GLU A 49 -6.73 6.16 -19.27
N ILE A 50 -7.67 5.77 -18.41
CA ILE A 50 -7.68 4.43 -17.78
C ILE A 50 -8.15 3.43 -18.83
N SER A 51 -7.53 2.27 -18.91
CA SER A 51 -7.88 1.23 -19.88
C SER A 51 -8.80 0.17 -19.28
N ASP A 52 -8.57 -0.22 -18.03
CA ASP A 52 -9.30 -1.28 -17.36
C ASP A 52 -10.71 -0.82 -16.93
N PRO A 53 -11.79 -1.48 -17.40
CA PRO A 53 -13.15 -1.08 -17.06
C PRO A 53 -13.48 -1.20 -15.56
N TRP A 54 -12.90 -2.19 -14.87
CA TRP A 54 -13.15 -2.38 -13.45
C TRP A 54 -12.49 -1.28 -12.64
N THR A 55 -11.25 -0.89 -12.99
CA THR A 55 -10.56 0.25 -12.39
C THR A 55 -11.34 1.56 -12.61
N LYS A 56 -11.90 1.79 -13.80
CA LYS A 56 -12.75 3.00 -14.04
C LYS A 56 -13.93 3.09 -13.09
N GLU A 57 -14.60 1.97 -12.87
CA GLU A 57 -15.82 1.91 -12.06
C GLU A 57 -15.53 2.00 -10.56
N ASN A 58 -14.43 1.40 -10.09
CA ASN A 58 -14.19 1.18 -8.66
C ASN A 58 -13.10 2.08 -8.07
N VAL A 59 -12.14 2.54 -8.87
CA VAL A 59 -10.94 3.26 -8.39
C VAL A 59 -10.96 4.72 -8.80
N PHE A 60 -11.41 5.07 -10.01
CA PHE A 60 -11.22 6.42 -10.55
C PHE A 60 -11.71 7.53 -9.60
N ASP A 61 -12.88 7.33 -8.99
CA ASP A 61 -13.47 8.30 -8.08
C ASP A 61 -12.74 8.42 -6.74
N THR A 62 -11.95 7.43 -6.32
CA THR A 62 -11.20 7.48 -5.05
C THR A 62 -9.90 8.27 -5.19
N LEU A 63 -9.34 8.37 -6.41
CA LEU A 63 -8.12 9.13 -6.68
C LEU A 63 -8.19 10.60 -6.20
N LYS A 64 -9.39 11.19 -6.20
CA LYS A 64 -9.63 12.58 -5.75
C LYS A 64 -9.37 12.80 -4.25
N ASN A 65 -9.27 11.73 -3.48
CA ASN A 65 -8.98 11.78 -2.04
C ASN A 65 -7.49 11.92 -1.75
N ALA A 66 -6.62 11.79 -2.76
CA ALA A 66 -5.18 11.95 -2.59
C ALA A 66 -4.79 13.36 -2.14
N GLU A 67 -3.71 13.45 -1.37
CA GLU A 67 -3.18 14.72 -0.87
C GLU A 67 -2.27 15.41 -1.89
N MET A 68 -1.69 14.63 -2.81
CA MET A 68 -0.76 15.07 -3.83
C MET A 68 -1.13 14.47 -5.19
N PHE A 69 -0.98 15.26 -6.25
CA PHE A 69 -1.28 14.85 -7.62
C PHE A 69 -0.04 14.97 -8.50
N PHE A 70 0.16 13.99 -9.37
CA PHE A 70 1.33 13.86 -10.26
C PHE A 70 0.88 13.66 -11.70
N ASP A 71 1.60 14.24 -12.66
CA ASP A 71 1.18 14.19 -14.06
C ASP A 71 1.56 12.85 -14.72
N SER A 72 2.58 12.15 -14.18
CA SER A 72 3.06 10.88 -14.70
C SER A 72 3.18 9.77 -13.64
N SER A 73 3.20 8.51 -14.09
CA SER A 73 3.39 7.32 -13.23
C SER A 73 4.80 7.34 -12.63
N GLU A 74 5.79 7.74 -13.42
CA GLU A 74 7.19 7.88 -13.03
C GLU A 74 7.40 8.97 -11.98
N GLU A 75 6.68 10.09 -12.07
CA GLU A 75 6.69 11.15 -11.05
C GLU A 75 6.13 10.65 -9.73
N LEU A 76 4.96 10.01 -9.74
CA LEU A 76 4.35 9.40 -8.56
C LEU A 76 5.28 8.34 -7.92
N LEU A 77 5.84 7.44 -8.74
CA LEU A 77 6.79 6.42 -8.29
C LEU A 77 8.05 7.03 -7.71
N SER A 78 8.56 8.12 -8.27
CA SER A 78 9.75 8.81 -7.75
C SER A 78 9.47 9.51 -6.42
N ALA A 79 8.34 10.19 -6.29
CA ALA A 79 7.93 10.80 -5.02
C ALA A 79 7.71 9.77 -3.92
N PHE A 80 7.03 8.65 -4.24
CA PHE A 80 6.90 7.53 -3.33
C PHE A 80 8.26 6.94 -2.94
N TRP A 81 9.18 6.76 -3.90
CA TRP A 81 10.50 6.22 -3.63
C TRP A 81 11.31 7.12 -2.69
N GLU A 82 11.27 8.43 -2.88
CA GLU A 82 11.89 9.41 -1.96
C GLU A 82 11.31 9.31 -0.55
N PHE A 83 9.99 9.12 -0.43
CA PHE A 83 9.35 8.89 0.85
C PHE A 83 9.82 7.57 1.51
N TYR A 84 9.85 6.47 0.74
CA TYR A 84 10.31 5.17 1.19
C TYR A 84 11.76 5.18 1.71
N LEU A 85 12.66 5.91 1.04
CA LEU A 85 14.07 6.01 1.44
C LEU A 85 14.28 6.64 2.83
N LYS A 86 13.30 7.37 3.38
CA LYS A 86 13.37 7.86 4.77
C LYS A 86 13.27 6.73 5.80
N TYR A 87 12.70 5.58 5.42
CA TYR A 87 12.29 4.51 6.34
C TYR A 87 12.87 3.13 6.03
N TYR A 88 13.34 2.88 4.79
CA TYR A 88 13.72 1.56 4.28
C TYR A 88 14.61 0.71 5.20
N LYS A 89 15.51 1.36 5.96
CA LYS A 89 16.50 0.67 6.80
C LYS A 89 15.92 0.13 8.10
N ASP A 90 14.94 0.83 8.66
CA ASP A 90 14.47 0.61 10.03
C ASP A 90 13.04 0.04 10.09
N TYR A 91 12.28 0.12 8.99
CA TYR A 91 10.89 -0.24 8.92
C TYR A 91 10.67 -1.46 8.02
N SER A 92 9.81 -2.36 8.47
CA SER A 92 9.39 -3.52 7.69
C SER A 92 8.23 -3.16 6.77
N VAL A 93 8.33 -3.48 5.49
CA VAL A 93 7.23 -3.28 4.53
C VAL A 93 6.15 -4.32 4.76
N LEU A 94 4.90 -3.89 4.91
CA LEU A 94 3.73 -4.73 5.07
C LEU A 94 2.67 -4.33 4.03
N THR A 95 2.09 -5.31 3.36
CA THR A 95 1.01 -5.11 2.39
C THR A 95 -0.14 -6.08 2.67
N ASP A 96 -1.31 -5.87 2.05
CA ASP A 96 -2.40 -6.84 2.17
C ASP A 96 -2.14 -8.12 1.38
N VAL A 97 -1.88 -7.96 0.07
CA VAL A 97 -1.56 -9.04 -0.88
C VAL A 97 -0.47 -8.53 -1.85
N PRO A 98 0.82 -8.77 -1.58
CA PRO A 98 1.91 -8.06 -2.24
C PRO A 98 2.05 -8.30 -3.74
N TYR A 99 1.55 -9.43 -4.26
CA TYR A 99 1.64 -9.76 -5.68
C TYR A 99 0.25 -9.69 -6.32
N PRO A 100 0.10 -9.03 -7.49
CA PRO A 100 1.16 -8.44 -8.31
C PRO A 100 1.47 -6.95 -8.05
N VAL A 101 0.57 -6.22 -7.37
CA VAL A 101 0.54 -4.76 -7.39
C VAL A 101 1.73 -4.13 -6.63
N GLU A 102 1.80 -4.25 -5.30
CA GLU A 102 2.87 -3.60 -4.52
C GLU A 102 4.27 -4.10 -4.90
N SER A 103 4.42 -5.41 -5.18
CA SER A 103 5.67 -5.97 -5.68
C SER A 103 6.05 -5.35 -7.02
N GLY A 104 5.07 -5.14 -7.90
CA GLY A 104 5.25 -4.47 -9.19
C GLY A 104 5.63 -2.99 -9.02
N ILE A 105 5.10 -2.30 -8.02
CA ILE A 105 5.46 -0.90 -7.71
C ILE A 105 6.90 -0.79 -7.28
N PHE A 106 7.36 -1.62 -6.36
CA PHE A 106 8.77 -1.61 -5.96
C PHE A 106 9.69 -1.99 -7.12
N TYR A 107 9.31 -2.96 -7.94
CA TYR A 107 10.03 -3.29 -9.17
C TYR A 107 10.12 -2.08 -10.11
N LYS A 108 9.00 -1.42 -10.41
CA LYS A 108 8.96 -0.22 -11.27
C LYS A 108 9.81 0.90 -10.70
N CYS A 109 9.74 1.16 -9.39
CA CYS A 109 10.59 2.13 -8.72
C CYS A 109 12.06 1.82 -8.92
N ILE A 110 12.49 0.58 -8.69
CA ILE A 110 13.89 0.18 -8.89
C ILE A 110 14.29 0.37 -10.34
N MET A 111 13.45 -0.03 -11.30
CA MET A 111 13.77 0.03 -12.71
C MET A 111 13.90 1.46 -13.28
N LEU A 112 13.30 2.47 -12.64
CA LEU A 112 13.51 3.88 -13.02
C LEU A 112 14.96 4.35 -12.85
N ASP A 113 15.69 3.80 -11.88
CA ASP A 113 17.12 4.06 -11.68
C ASP A 113 17.78 2.83 -11.06
N ARG A 114 17.91 1.79 -11.87
CA ARG A 114 18.26 0.44 -11.44
C ARG A 114 19.54 0.40 -10.62
N ASP A 115 20.59 1.04 -11.11
CA ASP A 115 21.92 0.91 -10.52
C ASP A 115 21.99 1.62 -9.15
N GLN A 116 21.25 2.72 -8.97
CA GLN A 116 21.21 3.42 -7.68
C GLN A 116 20.16 2.84 -6.72
N ARG A 117 19.08 2.23 -7.22
CA ARG A 117 17.93 1.84 -6.38
C ARG A 117 17.96 0.38 -5.90
N ILE A 118 18.65 -0.52 -6.61
CA ILE A 118 18.78 -1.95 -6.20
C ILE A 118 19.21 -2.12 -4.73
N PRO A 119 20.21 -1.41 -4.19
CA PRO A 119 20.66 -1.59 -2.81
C PRO A 119 19.59 -1.33 -1.74
N TYR A 120 18.50 -0.66 -2.12
CA TYR A 120 17.40 -0.26 -1.23
C TYR A 120 16.13 -1.09 -1.41
N SER A 121 16.21 -2.19 -2.18
CA SER A 121 15.07 -3.09 -2.42
C SER A 121 14.42 -3.52 -1.10
N PRO A 122 13.08 -3.58 -1.01
CA PRO A 122 12.42 -4.02 0.21
C PRO A 122 12.50 -5.54 0.33
N PHE A 123 13.27 -6.04 1.29
CA PHE A 123 13.26 -7.46 1.63
C PHE A 123 13.35 -7.67 3.14
N PRO A 124 12.44 -8.48 3.74
CA PRO A 124 11.25 -9.07 3.12
C PRO A 124 10.10 -8.05 2.98
N VAL A 125 9.18 -8.30 2.05
CA VAL A 125 7.83 -7.70 2.04
C VAL A 125 6.89 -8.66 2.77
N TYR A 126 6.25 -8.19 3.84
CA TYR A 126 5.32 -9.01 4.63
C TYR A 126 3.92 -8.96 4.01
N ASP A 127 3.27 -10.13 3.97
CA ASP A 127 1.93 -10.37 3.41
C ASP A 127 0.93 -10.60 4.56
N LEU A 128 0.00 -9.66 4.74
CA LEU A 128 -1.03 -9.74 5.78
C LEU A 128 -1.99 -10.91 5.55
N GLU A 129 -2.45 -11.15 4.32
CA GLU A 129 -3.35 -12.25 3.97
C GLU A 129 -2.75 -13.60 4.41
N SER A 130 -1.49 -13.84 4.04
CA SER A 130 -0.77 -15.06 4.46
C SER A 130 -0.69 -15.18 5.99
N MET A 131 -0.48 -14.07 6.69
CA MET A 131 -0.45 -14.05 8.17
C MET A 131 -1.83 -14.32 8.78
N LEU A 132 -2.90 -13.83 8.18
CA LEU A 132 -4.28 -14.05 8.62
C LEU A 132 -4.72 -15.50 8.39
N VAL A 133 -4.41 -16.07 7.23
CA VAL A 133 -4.66 -17.48 6.92
C VAL A 133 -3.92 -18.39 7.91
N ALA A 134 -2.67 -18.07 8.24
CA ALA A 134 -1.91 -18.79 9.28
C ALA A 134 -2.53 -18.68 10.69
N GLN A 135 -3.44 -17.73 10.90
CA GLN A 135 -4.25 -17.56 12.11
C GLN A 135 -5.68 -18.11 11.96
N ASN A 136 -5.94 -18.94 10.96
CA ASN A 136 -7.24 -19.56 10.65
C ASN A 136 -8.35 -18.56 10.27
N HIS A 137 -8.00 -17.40 9.70
CA HIS A 137 -8.98 -16.54 9.04
C HIS A 137 -9.32 -17.09 7.65
N GLU A 138 -10.55 -16.83 7.20
CA GLU A 138 -10.96 -17.12 5.83
C GLU A 138 -10.13 -16.31 4.84
N LYS A 139 -9.72 -16.99 3.76
CA LYS A 139 -9.01 -16.38 2.64
C LYS A 139 -9.87 -15.28 2.01
N ASN A 140 -9.25 -14.16 1.64
CA ASN A 140 -9.90 -12.99 1.04
C ASN A 140 -11.03 -12.39 1.91
N SER A 141 -10.94 -12.54 3.23
CA SER A 141 -11.88 -11.90 4.14
C SER A 141 -11.84 -10.37 3.98
N ASN A 142 -13.02 -9.73 3.97
CA ASN A 142 -13.13 -8.28 3.77
C ASN A 142 -12.40 -7.51 4.88
N ARG A 143 -11.38 -6.72 4.51
CA ARG A 143 -10.51 -6.00 5.44
C ARG A 143 -11.22 -4.89 6.19
N MET A 144 -12.10 -4.15 5.53
CA MET A 144 -12.90 -3.10 6.19
C MET A 144 -13.76 -3.69 7.30
N LYS A 145 -14.47 -4.78 7.01
CA LYS A 145 -15.27 -5.51 8.00
C LYS A 145 -14.41 -6.05 9.14
N LEU A 146 -13.23 -6.61 8.83
CA LEU A 146 -12.31 -7.14 9.84
C LEU A 146 -11.72 -6.03 10.73
N ALA A 147 -11.46 -4.85 10.16
CA ALA A 147 -11.01 -3.66 10.88
C ALA A 147 -12.14 -2.98 11.68
N GLY A 148 -13.40 -3.34 11.42
CA GLY A 148 -14.58 -2.69 12.01
C GLY A 148 -14.85 -1.30 11.44
N TYR A 149 -14.48 -1.07 10.17
CA TYR A 149 -14.66 0.18 9.46
C TYR A 149 -15.76 0.09 8.39
N GLU A 150 -16.47 1.20 8.21
CA GLU A 150 -17.32 1.49 7.04
C GLU A 150 -16.60 2.52 6.15
N LEU A 151 -15.35 2.24 5.79
CA LEU A 151 -14.58 3.08 4.87
C LEU A 151 -14.89 2.71 3.41
N VAL A 152 -14.56 3.61 2.50
CA VAL A 152 -14.67 3.37 1.06
C VAL A 152 -13.54 2.42 0.65
N SER A 153 -13.90 1.26 0.10
CA SER A 153 -12.94 0.31 -0.50
C SER A 153 -12.29 0.89 -1.76
N HIS A 154 -11.10 0.40 -2.13
CA HIS A 154 -10.35 0.82 -3.31
C HIS A 154 -9.91 2.28 -3.25
N ASP A 155 -9.80 2.79 -2.02
CA ASP A 155 -9.10 4.01 -1.67
C ASP A 155 -7.87 3.58 -0.90
N ALA A 156 -6.69 3.74 -1.52
CA ALA A 156 -5.45 3.20 -0.97
C ALA A 156 -5.19 3.67 0.47
N MET A 157 -5.59 4.89 0.85
CA MET A 157 -5.38 5.40 2.20
C MET A 157 -6.32 4.72 3.21
N ASN A 158 -7.57 4.46 2.83
CA ASN A 158 -8.48 3.67 3.65
C ASN A 158 -7.99 2.22 3.80
N ASP A 159 -7.45 1.64 2.72
CA ASP A 159 -6.96 0.27 2.71
C ASP A 159 -5.75 0.11 3.66
N VAL A 160 -4.74 1.00 3.61
CA VAL A 160 -3.65 1.00 4.60
C VAL A 160 -4.14 1.28 6.03
N ALA A 161 -5.19 2.08 6.21
CA ALA A 161 -5.78 2.33 7.52
C ALA A 161 -6.44 1.08 8.09
N ALA A 162 -7.14 0.29 7.25
CA ALA A 162 -7.72 -0.98 7.65
C ALA A 162 -6.64 -2.00 8.03
N ILE A 163 -5.57 -2.13 7.23
CA ILE A 163 -4.41 -2.98 7.55
C ILE A 163 -3.81 -2.58 8.91
N PHE A 164 -3.57 -1.29 9.12
CA PHE A 164 -3.02 -0.79 10.39
C PHE A 164 -3.90 -1.13 11.58
N LYS A 165 -5.23 -0.96 11.47
CA LYS A 165 -6.18 -1.30 12.52
C LYS A 165 -6.17 -2.80 12.84
N ILE A 166 -6.17 -3.65 11.82
CA ILE A 166 -6.11 -5.11 11.98
C ILE A 166 -4.84 -5.51 12.73
N ILE A 167 -3.69 -4.99 12.32
CA ILE A 167 -2.41 -5.23 13.00
C ILE A 167 -2.46 -4.73 14.44
N LYS A 168 -2.97 -3.51 14.65
CA LYS A 168 -3.09 -2.90 15.98
C LYS A 168 -3.86 -3.81 16.92
N ASP A 169 -5.01 -4.31 16.47
CA ASP A 169 -5.88 -5.17 17.26
C ASP A 169 -5.28 -6.55 17.49
N LYS A 170 -4.82 -7.22 16.43
CA LYS A 170 -4.36 -8.61 16.52
C LYS A 170 -2.99 -8.76 17.18
N LYS A 171 -2.12 -7.76 17.05
CA LYS A 171 -0.76 -7.82 17.61
C LYS A 171 -0.70 -7.26 19.03
N TYR A 172 -1.39 -6.16 19.31
CA TYR A 172 -1.20 -5.42 20.57
C TYR A 172 -2.40 -5.46 21.52
N SER A 173 -3.59 -5.86 21.06
CA SER A 173 -4.78 -5.86 21.94
C SER A 173 -4.99 -7.15 22.73
N GLY A 174 -4.06 -8.13 22.64
CA GLY A 174 -3.96 -9.29 23.53
C GLY A 174 -5.31 -9.93 23.92
N ALA A 175 -5.78 -10.85 23.10
CA ALA A 175 -6.58 -11.99 23.55
C ALA A 175 -5.75 -13.26 23.35
#